data_AF-A0AAV3ENW8-F1
#
_entry.id   AF-A0AAV3ENW8-F1
#
_cell.length_a   1.000
_cell.length_b   1.000
_cell.length_c   1.000
_cell.angle_alpha   90.00
_cell.angle_beta   90.00
_cell.angle_gamma   90.00
#
_symmetry.space_group_name_H-M   'P 1'
#
loop_
_entity.id
_entity.type
_entity.pdbx_description
1 polymer ?
#
loop_
_entity_poly.entity_id
_entity_poly.type
_entity_poly.pdbx_seq_one_letter_code
_entity_poly.pdbx_strand_id
1 'polypeptide(L)'
;MSNYFDDFPEENPKNGVGKQFNFELAQYFREQQESSDEATSEIITLEEASKALIEQEEREQRELKLEFLSRIEECPHCNETELNIYHFTRELFRYECQCCGIYGNGINEAEAYQAMLLAIEEGFDWRKHQVAL
;
A
#
# COMPACT_ATOMS: atom_id res chain seq x y z
N MET A 1 39.09 24.46 -2.29
CA MET A 1 40.40 24.17 -2.92
C MET A 1 40.11 23.17 -4.02
N SER A 2 40.39 23.52 -5.28
CA SER A 2 40.29 22.59 -6.42
C SER A 2 41.33 21.48 -6.21
N ASN A 3 40.95 20.21 -6.34
CA ASN A 3 41.93 19.13 -6.39
C ASN A 3 42.56 19.09 -7.78
N TYR A 4 43.84 18.70 -7.87
CA TYR A 4 44.56 18.54 -9.14
C TYR A 4 43.78 17.71 -10.19
N PHE A 5 43.03 16.70 -9.73
CA PHE A 5 42.24 15.82 -10.58
C PHE A 5 40.88 16.40 -11.01
N ASP A 6 40.46 17.53 -10.46
CA ASP A 6 39.28 18.26 -10.94
C ASP A 6 39.64 19.03 -12.24
N ASP A 7 40.89 19.50 -12.34
CA ASP A 7 41.44 20.18 -13.52
C ASP A 7 42.00 19.19 -14.58
N PHE A 8 42.42 17.98 -14.15
CA PHE A 8 42.92 16.88 -15.01
C PHE A 8 42.22 15.56 -14.71
N PRO A 9 40.93 15.42 -15.09
CA PRO A 9 40.11 14.26 -14.76
C PRO A 9 40.60 12.97 -15.45
N GLU A 10 41.24 13.06 -16.61
CA GLU A 10 41.80 11.91 -17.32
C GLU A 10 42.96 11.25 -16.57
N GLU A 11 43.70 11.98 -15.73
CA GLU A 11 44.83 11.46 -14.95
C GLU A 11 44.41 10.89 -13.59
N ASN A 12 43.12 10.96 -13.25
CA ASN A 12 42.64 10.53 -11.95
C ASN A 12 42.94 9.03 -11.71
N PRO A 13 43.71 8.67 -10.67
CA PRO A 13 44.06 7.29 -10.36
C PRO A 13 42.84 6.38 -10.16
N LYS A 14 41.65 6.96 -9.91
CA LYS A 14 40.37 6.26 -9.81
C LYS A 14 39.80 5.79 -11.15
N ASN A 15 40.41 6.15 -12.29
CA ASN A 15 40.03 5.66 -13.63
C ASN A 15 40.51 4.23 -13.91
N GLY A 16 40.75 3.43 -12.87
CA GLY A 16 41.07 2.02 -13.00
C GLY A 16 39.79 1.20 -13.21
N VAL A 17 39.75 0.39 -14.27
CA VAL A 17 38.71 -0.62 -14.50
C VAL A 17 39.37 -1.99 -14.44
N GLY A 18 39.11 -2.75 -13.37
CA GLY A 18 39.81 -4.00 -13.08
C GLY A 18 41.30 -3.77 -12.76
N LYS A 19 42.21 -4.29 -13.60
CA LYS A 19 43.67 -4.14 -13.44
C LYS A 19 44.30 -3.14 -14.43
N GLN A 20 43.49 -2.41 -15.21
CA GLN A 20 43.97 -1.50 -16.25
C GLN A 20 43.40 -0.10 -16.08
N PHE A 21 44.17 0.90 -16.48
CA PHE A 21 43.74 2.29 -16.50
C PHE A 21 43.01 2.60 -17.81
N ASN A 22 41.78 3.10 -17.72
CA ASN A 22 40.99 3.51 -18.87
C ASN A 22 39.97 4.58 -18.46
N PHE A 23 40.25 5.84 -18.80
CA PHE A 23 39.41 6.99 -18.46
C PHE A 23 38.01 6.92 -19.06
N GLU A 24 37.90 6.68 -20.37
CA GLU A 24 36.61 6.65 -21.07
C GLU A 24 35.70 5.55 -20.54
N LEU A 25 36.26 4.35 -20.30
CA LEU A 25 35.50 3.23 -19.77
C LEU A 25 35.10 3.44 -18.30
N ALA A 26 35.98 4.03 -17.48
CA ALA A 26 35.65 4.39 -16.11
C ALA A 26 34.55 5.47 -16.05
N GLN A 27 34.59 6.43 -16.97
CA GLN A 27 33.54 7.45 -17.10
C GLN A 27 32.21 6.82 -17.50
N TYR A 28 32.19 5.93 -18.51
CA TYR A 28 30.98 5.21 -18.91
C TYR A 28 30.32 4.45 -17.75
N PHE A 29 31.10 3.73 -16.93
CA PHE A 29 30.56 3.03 -15.76
C PHE A 29 30.03 3.97 -14.68
N ARG A 30 30.69 5.12 -14.46
CA ARG A 30 30.19 6.14 -13.52
C ARG A 30 28.87 6.73 -13.98
N GLU A 31 28.76 7.10 -15.25
CA GLU A 31 27.51 7.63 -15.82
C GLU A 31 26.36 6.61 -15.76
N GLN A 32 26.64 5.32 -16.03
CA GLN A 32 25.66 4.25 -15.86
C GLN A 32 25.24 4.05 -14.39
N GLN A 33 26.20 4.12 -13.46
CA GLN A 33 25.91 4.01 -12.03
C GLN A 33 25.10 5.21 -11.53
N GLU A 34 25.46 6.43 -11.91
CA GLU A 34 24.73 7.66 -11.57
C GLU A 34 23.31 7.62 -12.10
N SER A 35 23.11 7.19 -13.35
CA SER A 35 21.77 7.02 -13.93
C SER A 35 20.95 5.94 -13.20
N SER A 36 21.58 4.85 -12.79
CA SER A 36 20.94 3.80 -11.98
C SER A 36 20.60 4.30 -10.57
N ASP A 37 21.49 5.05 -9.94
CA ASP A 37 21.31 5.60 -8.60
C ASP A 37 20.20 6.66 -8.61
N GLU A 38 20.12 7.49 -9.64
CA GLU A 38 19.03 8.44 -9.86
C GLU A 38 17.70 7.71 -10.03
N ALA A 39 17.61 6.72 -10.93
CA ALA A 39 16.39 5.95 -11.14
C ALA A 39 15.93 5.20 -9.88
N THR A 40 16.86 4.63 -9.10
CA THR A 40 16.51 3.97 -7.83
C THR A 40 16.04 4.97 -6.78
N SER A 41 16.63 6.16 -6.71
CA SER A 41 16.18 7.21 -5.81
C SER A 41 14.75 7.68 -6.16
N GLU A 42 14.45 7.85 -7.45
CA GLU A 42 13.11 8.20 -7.92
C GLU A 42 12.08 7.13 -7.53
N ILE A 43 12.40 5.84 -7.76
CA ILE A 43 11.54 4.72 -7.35
C ILE A 43 11.25 4.77 -5.86
N ILE A 44 12.28 4.94 -5.02
CA ILE A 44 12.10 5.03 -3.56
C ILE A 44 11.18 6.20 -3.20
N THR A 45 11.37 7.38 -3.81
CA THR A 45 10.51 8.53 -3.52
C THR A 45 9.05 8.32 -3.93
N LEU A 46 8.83 7.62 -5.06
CA LEU A 46 7.49 7.29 -5.53
C LEU A 46 6.82 6.25 -4.63
N GLU A 47 7.57 5.24 -4.16
CA GLU A 47 7.08 4.26 -3.19
C GLU A 47 6.70 4.91 -1.86
N GLU A 48 7.51 5.84 -1.35
CA GLU A 48 7.21 6.58 -0.12
C GLU A 48 5.98 7.47 -0.28
N ALA A 49 5.86 8.19 -1.41
CA ALA A 49 4.69 8.99 -1.73
C ALA A 49 3.43 8.13 -1.86
N SER A 50 3.53 6.98 -2.53
CA SER A 50 2.43 6.01 -2.67
C SER A 50 1.98 5.49 -1.31
N LYS A 51 2.92 5.07 -0.45
CA LYS A 51 2.61 4.62 0.92
C LYS A 51 1.89 5.70 1.73
N ALA A 52 2.37 6.95 1.65
CA ALA A 52 1.74 8.06 2.35
C ALA A 52 0.30 8.32 1.88
N LEU A 53 0.03 8.21 0.58
CA LEU A 53 -1.32 8.33 0.02
C LEU A 53 -2.24 7.18 0.47
N ILE A 54 -1.75 5.94 0.44
CA ILE A 54 -2.51 4.76 0.91
C ILE A 54 -2.83 4.90 2.39
N GLU A 55 -1.87 5.29 3.23
CA GLU A 55 -2.09 5.50 4.66
C GLU A 55 -3.10 6.62 4.94
N GLN A 56 -3.10 7.68 4.12
CA GLN A 56 -4.08 8.74 4.21
C GLN A 56 -5.47 8.25 3.82
N GLU A 57 -5.61 7.56 2.70
CA GLU A 57 -6.89 7.02 2.23
C GLU A 57 -7.45 6.01 3.23
N GLU A 58 -6.63 5.11 3.77
CA GLU A 58 -7.05 4.17 4.82
C GLU A 58 -7.57 4.90 6.06
N ARG A 59 -6.93 6.01 6.44
CA ARG A 59 -7.37 6.81 7.58
C ARG A 59 -8.72 7.45 7.31
N GLU A 60 -8.88 8.09 6.15
CA GLU A 60 -10.14 8.72 5.74
C GLU A 60 -11.28 7.70 5.65
N GLN A 61 -11.02 6.51 5.09
CA GLN A 61 -12.00 5.42 5.06
C GLN A 61 -12.38 4.92 6.46
N ARG A 62 -11.41 4.81 7.39
CA ARG A 62 -11.69 4.43 8.79
C ARG A 62 -12.55 5.49 9.49
N GLU A 63 -12.24 6.76 9.31
CA GLU A 63 -13.02 7.87 9.89
C GLU A 63 -14.45 7.87 9.36
N LEU A 64 -14.64 7.71 8.05
CA LEU A 64 -15.97 7.58 7.45
C LEU A 64 -16.72 6.35 7.98
N LYS A 65 -16.08 5.18 8.06
CA LYS A 65 -16.71 3.98 8.62
C LYS A 65 -17.19 4.19 10.05
N LEU A 66 -16.42 4.90 10.88
CA LEU A 66 -16.81 5.23 12.24
C LEU A 66 -18.01 6.18 12.30
N GLU A 67 -18.11 7.15 11.38
CA GLU A 67 -19.26 8.06 11.28
C GLU A 67 -20.57 7.29 11.01
N PHE A 68 -20.52 6.25 10.17
CA PHE A 68 -21.68 5.44 9.81
C PHE A 68 -21.85 4.17 10.65
N LEU A 69 -21.01 3.95 11.65
CA LEU A 69 -21.10 2.79 12.53
C LEU A 69 -22.34 2.92 13.40
N SER A 70 -23.33 2.06 13.16
CA SER A 70 -24.57 2.06 13.90
C SER A 70 -24.43 1.29 15.22
N ARG A 71 -23.86 0.09 15.16
CA ARG A 71 -23.72 -0.81 16.32
C ARG A 71 -22.70 -1.92 16.06
N ILE A 72 -22.27 -2.55 17.14
CA ILE A 72 -21.38 -3.71 17.14
C ILE A 72 -22.12 -4.85 17.84
N GLU A 73 -22.18 -6.00 17.18
CA GLU A 73 -22.89 -7.19 17.67
C GLU A 73 -21.99 -8.43 17.70
N GLU A 74 -22.52 -9.52 18.25
CA GLU A 74 -21.88 -10.83 18.19
C GLU A 74 -21.98 -11.41 16.77
N CYS A 75 -20.84 -11.86 16.25
CA CYS A 75 -20.76 -12.47 14.94
C CYS A 75 -21.41 -13.87 14.95
N PRO A 76 -22.40 -14.17 14.08
CA PRO A 76 -23.03 -15.49 14.06
C PRO A 76 -22.12 -16.61 13.53
N HIS A 77 -20.97 -16.27 12.94
CA HIS A 77 -20.01 -17.23 12.42
C HIS A 77 -18.91 -17.58 13.44
N CYS A 78 -18.33 -16.56 14.11
CA CYS A 78 -17.18 -16.76 15.00
C CYS A 78 -17.47 -16.44 16.47
N ASN A 79 -18.69 -16.00 16.82
CA ASN A 79 -19.13 -15.69 18.18
C ASN A 79 -18.38 -14.55 18.89
N GLU A 80 -17.56 -13.79 18.17
CA GLU A 80 -16.87 -12.62 18.72
C GLU A 80 -17.75 -11.36 18.60
N THR A 81 -17.71 -10.47 19.59
CA THR A 81 -18.43 -9.18 19.58
C THR A 81 -17.69 -8.14 18.74
N GLU A 82 -17.47 -8.48 17.47
CA GLU A 82 -16.73 -7.69 16.49
C GLU A 82 -17.47 -7.59 15.15
N LEU A 83 -18.78 -7.78 15.13
CA LEU A 83 -19.61 -7.58 13.95
C LEU A 83 -20.04 -6.12 13.86
N ASN A 84 -19.34 -5.34 13.03
CA ASN A 84 -19.69 -3.95 12.79
C ASN A 84 -20.87 -3.87 11.83
N ILE A 85 -21.90 -3.12 12.22
CA ILE A 85 -23.09 -2.87 11.41
C ILE A 85 -23.10 -1.38 11.07
N TYR A 86 -22.96 -1.08 9.78
CA TYR A 86 -22.93 0.28 9.25
C TYR A 86 -24.24 0.61 8.55
N HIS A 87 -24.63 1.88 8.67
CA HIS A 87 -25.78 2.46 7.98
C HIS A 87 -25.33 3.78 7.34
N PHE A 88 -24.90 3.69 6.08
CA PHE A 88 -24.32 4.82 5.34
C PHE A 88 -25.38 5.81 4.88
N THR A 89 -26.47 5.26 4.33
CA THR A 89 -27.64 6.00 3.86
C THR A 89 -28.88 5.16 4.12
N ARG A 90 -30.07 5.74 3.91
CA ARG A 90 -31.36 5.01 4.05
C ARG A 90 -31.44 3.70 3.26
N GLU A 91 -30.62 3.56 2.22
CA GLU A 91 -30.64 2.45 1.27
C GLU A 91 -29.28 1.74 1.21
N LEU A 92 -28.44 1.86 2.23
CA LEU A 92 -27.15 1.18 2.25
C LEU A 92 -26.78 0.72 3.66
N PHE A 93 -26.95 -0.59 3.88
CA PHE A 93 -26.58 -1.31 5.09
C PHE A 93 -25.41 -2.24 4.80
N ARG A 94 -24.51 -2.38 5.78
CA ARG A 94 -23.32 -3.22 5.65
C ARG A 94 -22.97 -3.89 6.96
N TYR A 95 -22.62 -5.16 6.90
CA TYR A 95 -22.13 -5.98 7.99
C TYR A 95 -20.66 -6.35 7.68
N GLU A 96 -19.75 -6.10 8.62
CA GLU A 96 -18.34 -6.49 8.51
C GLU A 96 -17.86 -7.04 9.85
N CYS A 97 -17.58 -8.34 9.93
CA CYS A 97 -16.91 -8.89 11.10
C CYS A 97 -15.41 -8.59 11.03
N GLN A 98 -14.87 -7.93 12.07
CA GLN A 98 -13.45 -7.60 12.15
C GLN A 98 -12.59 -8.83 12.53
N CYS A 99 -13.17 -9.81 13.24
CA CYS A 99 -12.47 -11.03 13.67
C CYS A 99 -12.32 -12.08 12.55
N CYS A 100 -13.43 -12.47 11.89
CA CYS A 100 -13.41 -13.56 10.92
C CYS A 100 -13.59 -13.12 9.47
N GLY A 101 -13.81 -11.82 9.22
CA GLY A 101 -13.82 -11.27 7.86
C GLY A 101 -15.10 -11.54 7.06
N ILE A 102 -16.17 -12.05 7.69
CA ILE A 102 -17.46 -12.19 7.01
C ILE A 102 -18.04 -10.82 6.67
N TYR A 103 -18.78 -10.75 5.58
CA TYR A 103 -19.21 -9.51 4.96
C TYR A 103 -20.59 -9.65 4.34
N GLY A 104 -21.43 -8.62 4.45
CA GLY A 104 -22.65 -8.53 3.65
C GLY A 104 -23.10 -7.08 3.47
N ASN A 105 -23.74 -6.78 2.35
CA ASN A 105 -24.37 -5.49 2.10
C ASN A 105 -25.73 -5.66 1.42
N GLY A 106 -26.57 -4.64 1.57
CA GLY A 106 -27.91 -4.63 1.01
C GLY A 106 -28.53 -3.24 1.10
N ILE A 107 -29.67 -3.06 0.40
CA ILE A 107 -30.40 -1.79 0.44
C ILE A 107 -31.24 -1.64 1.70
N ASN A 108 -31.34 -2.69 2.51
CA ASN A 108 -31.91 -2.67 3.85
C ASN A 108 -31.15 -3.66 4.75
N GLU A 109 -31.45 -3.60 6.04
CA GLU A 109 -30.77 -4.40 7.06
C GLU A 109 -30.96 -5.92 6.86
N ALA A 110 -32.16 -6.36 6.45
CA ALA A 110 -32.48 -7.77 6.25
C ALA A 110 -31.71 -8.36 5.06
N GLU A 111 -31.64 -7.63 3.95
CA GLU A 111 -30.85 -8.04 2.78
C GLU A 111 -29.36 -8.11 3.09
N ALA A 112 -28.82 -7.10 3.80
CA ALA A 112 -27.41 -7.09 4.17
C ALA A 112 -27.05 -8.27 5.10
N TYR A 113 -27.95 -8.63 6.01
CA TYR A 113 -27.80 -9.80 6.87
C TYR A 113 -27.85 -11.12 6.08
N GLN A 114 -28.79 -11.26 5.13
CA GLN A 114 -28.85 -12.45 4.26
C GLN A 114 -27.61 -12.59 3.38
N ALA A 115 -27.13 -11.48 2.81
CA ALA A 115 -25.88 -11.46 2.05
C ALA A 115 -24.69 -11.90 2.91
N MET A 116 -24.64 -11.48 4.18
CA MET A 116 -23.61 -11.90 5.12
C MET A 116 -23.68 -13.41 5.41
N LEU A 117 -24.87 -13.98 5.57
CA LEU A 117 -25.02 -15.43 5.76
C LEU A 117 -24.56 -16.23 4.53
N LEU A 118 -24.86 -15.75 3.32
CA LEU A 118 -24.37 -16.37 2.08
C LEU A 118 -22.84 -16.32 1.99
N ALA A 119 -22.22 -15.19 2.37
CA ALA A 119 -20.77 -15.03 2.37
C ALA A 119 -20.05 -16.02 3.32
N ILE A 120 -20.71 -16.47 4.40
CA ILE A 120 -20.19 -17.53 5.27
C ILE A 120 -20.03 -18.83 4.50
N GLU A 121 -21.03 -19.21 3.69
CA GLU A 121 -21.01 -20.44 2.91
C GLU A 121 -19.92 -20.42 1.83
N GLU A 122 -19.66 -19.24 1.27
CA GLU A 122 -18.63 -19.02 0.24
C GLU A 122 -17.21 -18.90 0.83
N GLY A 123 -17.07 -18.78 2.16
CA GLY A 123 -15.78 -18.60 2.83
C GLY A 123 -15.10 -17.27 2.50
N PHE A 124 -15.89 -16.24 2.18
CA PHE A 124 -15.38 -14.93 1.80
C PHE A 124 -14.81 -14.18 3.02
N ASP A 125 -13.59 -13.65 2.89
CA ASP A 125 -12.93 -12.82 3.91
C ASP A 125 -12.57 -11.45 3.29
N TRP A 126 -13.30 -10.40 3.68
CA TRP A 126 -13.12 -9.06 3.13
C TRP A 126 -11.73 -8.48 3.42
N ARG A 127 -11.04 -8.96 4.46
CA ARG A 127 -9.69 -8.50 4.84
C ARG A 127 -8.62 -8.99 3.87
N LYS A 128 -8.88 -10.11 3.19
CA LYS A 128 -7.97 -10.66 2.17
C LYS A 128 -8.16 -10.04 0.79
N HIS A 129 -9.24 -9.27 0.60
CA HIS A 129 -9.64 -8.69 -0.68
C HIS A 129 -9.61 -7.16 -0.65
N GLN A 130 -8.89 -6.56 0.30
CA GLN A 130 -8.51 -5.15 0.19
C GLN A 130 -7.47 -5.04 -0.92
N VAL A 131 -7.88 -4.50 -2.07
CA VAL A 131 -6.98 -4.26 -3.19
C VAL A 131 -5.93 -3.25 -2.71
N ALA A 132 -4.67 -3.69 -2.65
CA ALA A 132 -3.54 -2.79 -2.65
C ALA A 132 -3.48 -2.16 -4.05
N LEU A 133 -3.97 -0.92 -4.17
CA LEU A 133 -3.72 -0.07 -5.32
C LEU A 133 -2.35 0.59 -5.18
#